data_AF-A0A2R6D0D7-F1
#
_entry.id   AF-A0A2R6D0D7-F1
#
_cell.length_a   1.000
_cell.length_b   1.000
_cell.length_c   1.000
_cell.angle_alpha   90.00
_cell.angle_beta   90.00
_cell.angle_gamma   90.00
#
_symmetry.space_group_name_H-M   'P 1'
#
loop_
_entity.id
_entity.type
_entity.pdbx_description
1 polymer ?
#
loop_
_entity_poly.entity_id
_entity_poly.type
_entity_poly.pdbx_seq_one_letter_code
_entity_poly.pdbx_strand_id
1 'polypeptide(L)'
;MLPIPLQVIDGFLLKVNVGDALLVGFVLGLLAVIPKGSRRLATLHVITFGALLLLLPGNIMYDPKELSLLRSILEYKIVGLILLVVAPVLFTTADR
;
A
#
# COMPACT_ATOMS: atom_id res chain seq x y z
N MET A 1 -23.07 21.97 17.67
CA MET A 1 -22.17 21.20 18.56
C MET A 1 -21.02 20.72 17.71
N LEU A 2 -19.78 21.08 18.04
CA LEU A 2 -18.61 20.60 17.29
C LEU A 2 -18.50 19.07 17.52
N PRO A 3 -18.33 18.26 16.46
CA PRO A 3 -18.21 16.83 16.62
C PRO A 3 -17.00 16.51 17.50
N ILE A 4 -17.17 15.53 18.39
CA ILE A 4 -16.09 15.05 19.26
C ILE A 4 -14.99 14.52 18.34
N PRO A 5 -13.70 14.89 18.52
CA PRO A 5 -12.62 14.56 17.57
C PRO A 5 -12.56 13.08 17.19
N LEU A 6 -12.81 12.18 18.14
CA LEU A 6 -12.84 10.73 17.90
C LEU A 6 -13.90 10.32 16.86
N GLN A 7 -15.08 10.93 16.91
CA GLN A 7 -16.20 10.59 16.02
C GLN A 7 -15.92 11.01 14.56
N VAL A 8 -15.12 12.06 14.37
CA VAL A 8 -14.63 12.47 13.04
C VAL A 8 -13.65 11.44 12.49
N ILE A 9 -12.71 10.99 13.33
CA ILE A 9 -11.71 9.98 12.94
C ILE A 9 -12.40 8.65 12.61
N ASP A 10 -13.31 8.17 13.47
CA ASP A 10 -14.04 6.94 13.25
C ASP A 10 -14.88 6.98 11.97
N GLY A 11 -15.57 8.11 11.72
CA GLY A 11 -16.34 8.31 10.50
C GLY A 11 -15.48 8.25 9.22
N PHE A 12 -14.22 8.69 9.29
CA PHE A 12 -13.27 8.55 8.20
C PHE A 12 -12.74 7.11 8.07
N LEU A 13 -12.30 6.49 9.17
CA LEU A 13 -11.74 5.13 9.19
C LEU A 13 -12.72 4.08 8.68
N LEU A 14 -14.01 4.26 8.94
CA LEU A 14 -15.06 3.38 8.42
C LEU A 14 -15.21 3.45 6.90
N LYS A 15 -14.83 4.57 6.27
CA LYS A 15 -15.00 4.81 4.83
C LYS A 15 -13.76 4.49 3.99
N VAL A 16 -12.60 4.30 4.61
CA VAL A 16 -11.34 3.95 3.93
C VAL A 16 -11.01 2.47 4.02
N ASN A 17 -10.40 1.94 2.97
CA ASN A 17 -10.01 0.54 2.88
C ASN A 17 -8.53 0.36 3.25
N VAL A 18 -8.18 -0.80 3.82
CA VAL A 18 -6.80 -1.12 4.22
C VAL A 18 -5.87 -1.15 3.01
N GLY A 19 -6.36 -1.62 1.85
CA GLY A 19 -5.66 -1.57 0.58
C GLY A 19 -5.25 -0.15 0.19
N ASP A 20 -6.12 0.85 0.38
CA ASP A 20 -5.78 2.25 0.14
C ASP A 20 -4.71 2.74 1.10
N ALA A 21 -4.84 2.40 2.38
CA ALA A 21 -3.83 2.76 3.38
C ALA A 21 -2.46 2.16 3.02
N LEU A 22 -2.43 0.93 2.49
CA LEU A 22 -1.21 0.31 1.99
C LEU A 22 -0.68 1.01 0.73
N LEU A 23 -1.53 1.41 -0.22
CA LEU A 23 -1.10 2.15 -1.41
C LEU A 23 -0.53 3.52 -1.05
N VAL A 24 -1.19 4.26 -0.16
CA VAL A 24 -0.71 5.54 0.34
C VAL A 24 0.60 5.36 1.10
N GLY A 25 0.68 4.37 2.00
CA GLY A 25 1.89 4.03 2.72
C GLY A 25 3.05 3.62 1.80
N PHE A 26 2.75 2.89 0.72
CA PHE A 26 3.73 2.53 -0.30
C PHE A 26 4.29 3.79 -0.96
N VAL A 27 3.44 4.69 -1.46
CA VAL A 27 3.87 5.92 -2.14
C VAL A 27 4.67 6.82 -1.21
N LEU A 28 4.14 7.12 -0.01
CA LEU A 28 4.84 7.97 0.96
C LEU A 28 6.17 7.36 1.42
N GLY A 29 6.18 6.06 1.71
CA GLY A 29 7.38 5.35 2.09
C GLY A 29 8.40 5.29 0.96
N LEU A 30 7.96 5.11 -0.29
CA LEU A 30 8.84 5.11 -1.45
C LEU A 30 9.47 6.49 -1.65
N LEU A 31 8.68 7.56 -1.53
CA LEU A 31 9.17 8.95 -1.54
C LEU A 31 10.17 9.23 -0.42
N ALA A 32 10.03 8.58 0.74
CA ALA A 32 10.99 8.70 1.85
C ALA A 32 12.27 7.88 1.64
N VAL A 33 12.18 6.73 0.96
CA VAL A 33 13.30 5.81 0.74
C VAL A 33 14.15 6.21 -0.46
N ILE A 34 13.55 6.74 -1.55
CA ILE A 34 14.28 7.17 -2.75
C ILE A 34 15.45 8.13 -2.43
N PRO A 35 15.26 9.21 -1.63
CA PRO A 35 16.33 10.15 -1.30
C PRO A 35 17.51 9.54 -0.52
N LYS A 36 17.33 8.36 0.09
CA LYS A 36 18.40 7.65 0.80
C LYS A 36 19.44 7.05 -0.16
N GLY A 37 19.18 7.01 -1.47
CA GLY A 37 20.10 6.48 -2.48
C GLY A 37 20.31 4.96 -2.44
N SER A 38 19.77 4.27 -1.43
CA SER A 38 19.89 2.82 -1.30
C SER A 38 18.85 2.11 -2.15
N ARG A 39 19.30 1.59 -3.31
CA ARG A 39 18.45 0.76 -4.18
C ARG A 39 17.97 -0.50 -3.47
N ARG A 40 18.79 -1.10 -2.59
CA ARG A 40 18.39 -2.26 -1.78
C ARG A 40 17.22 -1.95 -0.86
N LEU A 41 17.25 -0.80 -0.19
CA LEU A 41 16.17 -0.37 0.69
C LEU A 41 14.88 -0.10 -0.11
N ALA A 42 15.00 0.55 -1.28
CA ALA A 42 13.87 0.79 -2.18
C ALA A 42 13.25 -0.53 -2.66
N THR A 43 14.09 -1.48 -3.07
CA THR A 43 13.64 -2.82 -3.48
C THR A 43 12.97 -3.56 -2.34
N LEU A 44 13.52 -3.51 -1.12
CA LEU A 44 12.89 -4.13 0.05
C LEU A 44 11.51 -3.53 0.30
N HIS A 45 11.37 -2.20 0.22
CA HIS A 45 10.09 -1.51 0.36
C HIS A 45 9.07 -1.97 -0.70
N VAL A 46 9.49 -2.08 -1.97
CA VAL A 46 8.64 -2.59 -3.06
C VAL A 46 8.21 -4.03 -2.82
N ILE A 47 9.14 -4.91 -2.40
CA ILE A 47 8.82 -6.31 -2.07
C ILE A 47 7.83 -6.37 -0.92
N THR A 48 8.07 -5.62 0.17
CA THR A 48 7.23 -5.63 1.36
C THR A 48 5.80 -5.20 1.03
N PHE A 49 5.61 -4.08 0.34
CA PHE A 49 4.26 -3.63 -0.01
C PHE A 49 3.61 -4.50 -1.09
N GLY A 50 4.36 -5.04 -2.04
CA GLY A 50 3.87 -6.02 -3.00
C GLY A 50 3.35 -7.30 -2.33
N ALA A 51 4.12 -7.83 -1.37
CA ALA A 51 3.72 -8.98 -0.56
C ALA A 51 2.51 -8.69 0.31
N LEU A 52 2.45 -7.54 0.98
CA LEU A 52 1.29 -7.15 1.77
C LEU A 52 0.02 -7.07 0.90
N LEU A 53 0.08 -6.35 -0.22
CA LEU A 53 -1.05 -6.20 -1.14
C LEU A 53 -1.53 -7.54 -1.71
N LEU A 54 -0.62 -8.46 -2.00
CA LEU A 54 -0.98 -9.76 -2.59
C LEU A 54 -1.48 -10.78 -1.56
N LEU A 55 -0.84 -10.87 -0.40
CA LEU A 55 -1.00 -11.99 0.55
C LEU A 55 -2.07 -11.75 1.62
N LEU A 56 -2.42 -10.50 1.90
CA LEU A 56 -3.45 -10.22 2.89
C LEU A 56 -4.83 -10.80 2.47
N PRO A 57 -5.64 -11.25 3.44
CA PRO A 57 -6.94 -11.84 3.18
C PRO A 57 -7.92 -10.78 2.64
N GLY A 58 -8.20 -10.86 1.33
CA GLY A 58 -8.94 -9.80 0.63
C GLY A 58 -10.40 -9.66 1.04
N ASN A 59 -11.06 -10.74 1.46
CA ASN A 59 -12.44 -10.75 1.92
C ASN A 59 -12.66 -9.97 3.23
N ILE A 60 -11.61 -9.75 4.02
CA ILE A 60 -11.70 -9.06 5.32
C ILE A 60 -11.01 -7.70 5.26
N MET A 61 -9.88 -7.61 4.54
CA MET A 61 -9.05 -6.40 4.55
C MET A 61 -9.28 -5.48 3.34
N TYR A 62 -9.76 -6.00 2.22
CA TYR A 62 -9.86 -5.24 0.96
C TYR A 62 -11.27 -4.99 0.48
N ASP A 63 -12.26 -5.09 1.37
CA ASP A 63 -13.65 -4.80 1.02
C ASP A 63 -13.80 -3.32 0.58
N PRO A 64 -14.19 -3.03 -0.67
CA PRO A 64 -14.31 -1.66 -1.16
C PRO A 64 -15.31 -0.84 -0.36
N LYS A 65 -14.91 0.35 0.05
CA LYS A 65 -15.71 1.30 0.82
C LYS A 65 -15.96 2.57 0.03
N GLU A 66 -16.76 3.48 0.58
CA GLU A 66 -17.14 4.74 -0.09
C GLU A 66 -15.95 5.56 -0.60
N LEU A 67 -14.83 5.58 0.13
CA LEU A 67 -13.63 6.35 -0.23
C LEU A 67 -12.52 5.49 -0.82
N SER A 68 -12.84 4.28 -1.32
CA SER A 68 -11.82 3.40 -1.88
C SER A 68 -11.21 3.91 -3.18
N LEU A 69 -9.88 3.84 -3.28
CA LEU A 69 -9.15 4.26 -4.48
C LEU A 69 -9.36 3.27 -5.63
N LEU A 70 -9.40 1.97 -5.30
CA LEU A 70 -9.66 0.90 -6.26
C LEU A 70 -11.02 0.25 -6.01
N ARG A 71 -11.62 -0.30 -7.06
CA ARG A 71 -13.03 -0.73 -7.09
C ARG A 71 -13.23 -2.19 -6.70
N SER A 72 -12.16 -2.97 -6.70
CA SER A 72 -12.25 -4.41 -6.45
C SER A 72 -11.04 -4.94 -5.71
N ILE A 73 -11.25 -6.03 -4.95
CA ILE A 73 -10.19 -6.79 -4.27
C ILE A 73 -9.13 -7.25 -5.28
N LEU A 74 -9.56 -7.62 -6.49
CA LEU A 74 -8.67 -8.09 -7.56
C LEU A 74 -7.67 -7.00 -7.97
N GLU A 75 -8.09 -5.75 -8.09
CA GLU A 75 -7.22 -4.64 -8.47
C GLU A 75 -6.07 -4.46 -7.46
N TYR A 76 -6.34 -4.46 -6.15
CA TYR A 76 -5.27 -4.39 -5.13
C TYR A 76 -4.28 -5.55 -5.25
N LYS A 77 -4.78 -6.77 -5.48
CA LYS A 77 -3.92 -7.95 -5.66
C LYS A 77 -3.07 -7.87 -6.93
N ILE A 78 -3.64 -7.36 -8.02
CA ILE A 78 -2.89 -7.15 -9.27
C ILE A 78 -1.78 -6.12 -9.05
N VAL A 79 -2.04 -5.02 -8.33
CA VAL A 79 -0.99 -4.06 -7.98
C VAL A 79 0.11 -4.74 -7.16
N GLY A 80 -0.26 -5.50 -6.13
CA GLY A 80 0.71 -6.25 -5.33
C GLY A 80 1.56 -7.23 -6.16
N LEU A 81 0.91 -7.93 -7.10
CA LEU A 81 1.58 -8.83 -8.04
C LEU A 81 2.55 -8.08 -8.95
N ILE A 82 2.14 -6.94 -9.53
CA ILE A 82 3.01 -6.11 -10.38
C ILE A 82 4.25 -5.67 -9.59
N LEU A 83 4.08 -5.19 -8.35
CA LEU A 83 5.21 -4.80 -7.50
C LEU A 83 6.17 -5.97 -7.27
N LEU A 84 5.65 -7.17 -7.00
CA LEU A 84 6.48 -8.37 -6.81
C LEU A 84 7.16 -8.86 -8.08
N VAL A 85 6.53 -8.68 -9.25
CA VAL A 85 7.13 -9.02 -10.55
C VAL A 85 8.24 -8.03 -10.93
N VAL A 86 8.08 -6.74 -10.60
CA VAL A 86 9.09 -5.71 -10.85
C VAL A 86 10.24 -5.77 -9.85
N ALA A 87 9.99 -6.21 -8.62
CA ALA A 87 10.97 -6.25 -7.55
C ALA A 87 12.29 -6.98 -7.90
N PRO A 88 12.31 -8.16 -8.55
CA PRO A 88 13.54 -8.81 -9.00
C PRO A 88 14.40 -7.91 -9.91
N VAL A 89 13.78 -7.14 -10.79
CA VAL A 89 14.48 -6.21 -11.68
C VAL A 89 15.12 -5.06 -10.88
N LEU A 90 14.42 -4.53 -9.89
CA LEU A 90 14.96 -3.54 -8.97
C LEU A 90 16.08 -4.12 -8.09
N PHE A 91 15.98 -5.40 -7.73
CA PHE A 91 17.00 -6.09 -6.94
C PHE A 91 18.30 -6.28 -7.72
N THR A 92 18.21 -6.74 -8.97
CA THR A 92 19.40 -6.99 -9.80
C THR A 92 20.13 -5.72 -10.20
N THR A 93 19.43 -4.58 -10.24
CA THR A 93 20.01 -3.25 -10.50
C THR A 93 20.48 -2.53 -9.24
N ALA A 94 20.30 -3.13 -8.06
CA ALA A 94 20.82 -2.61 -6.80
C ALA A 94 22.30 -2.96 -6.65
N ASP A 95 23.16 -2.17 -7.30
CA ASP A 95 24.61 -2.22 -7.10
C ASP A 95 24.97 -1.99 -5.61
N ARG A 96 26.09 -2.58 -5.19
CA ARG A 96 26.50 -2.71 -3.77
C ARG A 96 26.41 -1.41 -2.97
#